data_AF-A0A2M8G2V3-F1
#
_entry.id   AF-A0A2M8G2V3-F1
#
_cell.length_a   1.000
_cell.length_b   1.000
_cell.length_c   1.000
_cell.angle_alpha   90.00
_cell.angle_beta   90.00
_cell.angle_gamma   90.00
#
_symmetry.space_group_name_H-M   'P 1'
#
loop_
_entity.id
_entity.type
_entity.pdbx_description
1 polymer ?
#
loop_
_entity_poly.entity_id
_entity_poly.type
_entity_poly.pdbx_seq_one_letter_code
_entity_poly.pdbx_strand_id
1 'polypeptide(L)'
;MQLYTVKKAAAIIGCSTNTLYKYLDEGRIKASRGTAEQGRFRIPQSALEEFLGTPITDKPQVLTNAAQSSLPIKIVRFLIILSLVLILIDMIMTQSVSLTTQLTRLFFLAIALLLAYQDGGYLRHQT
;
A
#
# COMPACT_ATOMS: atom_id res chain seq x y z
N MET A 1 33.49 10.44 8.27
CA MET A 1 32.79 9.30 7.63
C MET A 1 31.30 9.42 7.93
N GLN A 2 30.46 9.65 6.92
CA GLN A 2 29.01 9.65 7.11
C GLN A 2 28.50 8.21 7.08
N LEU A 3 27.67 7.86 8.06
CA LEU A 3 27.05 6.54 8.22
C LEU A 3 25.54 6.68 8.01
N TYR A 4 25.00 5.95 7.05
CA TYR A 4 23.57 5.93 6.78
C TYR A 4 22.90 4.72 7.42
N THR A 5 21.67 4.91 7.89
CA THR A 5 20.79 3.79 8.26
C THR A 5 20.19 3.17 7.01
N VAL A 6 19.73 1.92 7.10
CA VAL A 6 19.08 1.19 5.99
C VAL A 6 17.96 2.03 5.35
N LYS A 7 17.12 2.70 6.15
CA LYS A 7 16.05 3.56 5.60
C LYS A 7 16.57 4.73 4.79
N LYS A 8 17.64 5.41 5.26
CA LYS A 8 18.24 6.54 4.53
C LYS A 8 18.96 6.06 3.27
N ALA A 9 19.73 4.99 3.37
CA ALA A 9 20.41 4.40 2.22
C ALA A 9 19.42 3.90 1.14
N ALA A 10 18.29 3.32 1.54
CA ALA A 10 17.25 2.86 0.63
C ALA A 10 16.64 4.03 -0.14
N ALA A 11 16.42 5.16 0.54
CA ALA A 11 15.94 6.39 -0.09
C ALA A 11 16.94 6.99 -1.09
N ILE A 12 18.25 6.91 -0.79
CA ILE A 12 19.31 7.39 -1.69
C ILE A 12 19.41 6.52 -2.95
N ILE A 13 19.33 5.19 -2.79
CA ILE A 13 19.42 4.24 -3.91
C ILE A 13 18.10 4.18 -4.71
N GLY A 14 16.98 4.64 -4.13
CA GLY A 14 15.67 4.56 -4.76
C GLY A 14 15.05 3.15 -4.72
N CYS A 15 15.37 2.35 -3.68
CA CYS A 15 14.85 0.99 -3.52
C CYS A 15 14.07 0.82 -2.20
N SER A 16 13.29 -0.26 -2.09
CA SER A 16 12.61 -0.59 -0.83
C SER A 16 13.61 -1.01 0.25
N THR A 17 13.29 -0.82 1.53
CA THR A 17 14.15 -1.30 2.62
C THR A 17 14.37 -2.81 2.58
N ASN A 18 13.37 -3.57 2.13
CA ASN A 18 13.48 -5.03 1.97
C ASN A 18 14.47 -5.41 0.88
N THR A 19 14.45 -4.69 -0.24
CA THR A 19 15.44 -4.87 -1.32
C THR A 19 16.84 -4.53 -0.82
N LEU A 20 16.96 -3.48 -0.01
CA LEU A 20 18.25 -3.11 0.56
C LEU A 20 18.78 -4.16 1.54
N TYR A 21 17.92 -4.77 2.37
CA TYR A 21 18.35 -5.90 3.22
C TYR A 21 18.87 -7.07 2.40
N LYS A 22 18.23 -7.40 1.27
CA LYS A 22 18.74 -8.45 0.36
C LYS A 22 20.14 -8.11 -0.18
N TYR A 23 20.37 -6.88 -0.61
CA TYR A 23 21.69 -6.47 -1.10
C TYR A 23 22.78 -6.49 -0.01
N LEU A 24 22.40 -6.27 1.24
CA LEU A 24 23.30 -6.42 2.39
C LEU A 24 23.60 -7.89 2.69
N ASP A 25 22.59 -8.76 2.65
CA ASP A 25 22.74 -10.20 2.90
C ASP A 25 23.51 -10.90 1.78
N GLU A 26 23.32 -10.47 0.52
CA GLU A 26 24.07 -10.93 -0.65
C GLU A 26 25.52 -10.39 -0.68
N GLY A 27 25.90 -9.51 0.24
CA GLY A 27 27.24 -8.92 0.30
C GLY A 27 27.54 -7.91 -0.82
N ARG A 28 26.53 -7.49 -1.59
CA ARG A 28 26.67 -6.52 -2.68
C ARG A 28 26.96 -5.10 -2.17
N ILE A 29 26.54 -4.80 -0.95
CA ILE A 29 26.82 -3.52 -0.28
C ILE A 29 27.53 -3.82 1.04
N LYS A 30 28.75 -3.29 1.20
CA LYS A 30 29.53 -3.43 2.43
C LYS A 30 28.89 -2.57 3.52
N ALA A 31 28.41 -3.19 4.60
CA ALA A 31 27.90 -2.47 5.76
C ALA A 31 28.61 -2.93 7.03
N SER A 32 28.74 -2.01 7.98
CA SER A 32 29.19 -2.34 9.32
C SER A 32 27.96 -2.65 10.17
N ARG A 33 27.87 -3.87 10.70
CA ARG A 33 26.97 -4.16 11.81
C ARG A 33 27.64 -3.64 13.09
N GLY A 34 26.91 -2.87 13.90
CA GLY A 34 27.43 -2.45 15.20
C GLY A 34 27.67 -3.66 16.12
N THR A 35 28.47 -3.48 17.17
CA THR A 35 28.67 -4.47 18.24
C THR A 35 27.32 -4.91 18.84
N ALA A 36 27.28 -6.12 19.39
CA ALA A 36 26.13 -6.98 19.70
C ALA A 36 24.81 -6.36 20.23
N GLU A 37 24.80 -5.13 20.74
CA GLU A 37 23.58 -4.41 21.19
C GLU A 37 22.96 -3.48 20.14
N GLN A 38 23.67 -3.19 19.04
CA GLN A 38 23.21 -2.33 17.96
C GLN A 38 23.02 -3.12 16.67
N GLY A 39 22.07 -4.06 16.66
CA GLY A 39 21.66 -4.88 15.50
C GLY A 39 21.12 -4.11 14.27
N ARG A 40 21.44 -2.82 14.14
CA ARG A 40 21.10 -1.97 13.00
C ARG A 40 22.32 -1.84 12.09
N PHE A 41 22.15 -2.23 10.83
CA PHE A 41 23.16 -2.01 9.80
C PHE A 41 23.45 -0.51 9.63
N ARG A 42 24.74 -0.16 9.70
CA ARG A 42 25.24 1.18 9.35
C ARG A 42 26.05 1.06 8.07
N ILE A 43 25.61 1.76 7.04
CA ILE A 43 26.20 1.68 5.70
C ILE A 43 27.08 2.92 5.51
N PRO A 44 28.40 2.76 5.28
CA PRO A 44 29.27 3.88 4.98
C PRO A 44 28.95 4.43 3.58
N GLN A 45 29.09 5.75 3.42
CA GLN A 45 28.87 6.44 2.15
C GLN A 45 29.67 5.82 0.99
N SER A 46 30.93 5.43 1.24
CA SER A 46 31.81 4.82 0.24
C SER A 46 31.26 3.51 -0.35
N ALA A 47 30.53 2.72 0.45
CA ALA A 47 29.92 1.48 -0.03
C ALA A 47 28.69 1.73 -0.89
N LEU A 48 27.96 2.83 -0.64
CA LEU A 48 26.86 3.24 -1.48
C LEU A 48 27.35 3.79 -2.83
N GLU A 49 28.46 4.54 -2.82
CA GLU A 49 29.10 5.06 -4.03
C GLU A 49 29.68 3.93 -4.89
N GLU A 50 30.33 2.92 -4.28
CA GLU A 50 30.82 1.71 -4.96
C GLU A 50 29.67 0.95 -5.65
N PHE A 51 28.50 0.88 -5.01
CA PHE A 51 27.32 0.20 -5.56
C PHE A 51 26.64 0.99 -6.69
N LEU A 52 26.57 2.32 -6.57
CA LEU A 52 25.89 3.18 -7.54
C LEU A 52 26.79 3.56 -8.74
N GLY A 53 28.11 3.47 -8.60
CA GLY A 53 29.07 3.85 -9.65
C GLY A 53 29.09 5.36 -9.94
N THR A 54 28.39 6.17 -9.13
CA THR A 54 28.28 7.62 -9.26
C THR A 54 28.44 8.28 -7.90
N PRO A 55 29.10 9.45 -7.80
CA PRO A 55 29.21 10.18 -6.54
C PRO A 55 27.81 10.61 -6.07
N ILE A 56 27.47 10.25 -4.84
CA ILE A 56 26.16 10.57 -4.25
C ILE A 56 26.17 12.06 -3.91
N THR A 57 25.46 12.85 -4.70
CA THR A 57 25.08 14.20 -4.28
C THR A 57 23.93 14.04 -3.29
N ASP A 58 24.05 14.63 -2.10
CA ASP A 58 23.05 14.70 -1.01
C ASP A 58 21.75 15.46 -1.42
N LYS A 59 21.26 15.27 -2.65
CA LYS A 59 19.92 15.66 -3.01
C LYS A 59 19.00 14.54 -2.58
N PRO A 60 18.17 14.72 -1.53
CA PRO A 60 17.16 13.73 -1.17
C PRO A 60 16.25 13.54 -2.38
N GLN A 61 16.41 12.42 -3.08
CA GLN A 61 15.45 12.01 -4.08
C GLN A 61 14.16 11.72 -3.32
N VAL A 62 13.22 12.66 -3.43
CA VAL A 62 11.87 12.50 -2.93
C VAL A 62 11.28 11.35 -3.73
N LEU A 63 11.37 10.14 -3.19
CA LEU A 63 10.52 9.02 -3.57
C LEU A 63 9.09 9.51 -3.37
N THR A 64 8.52 10.05 -4.44
CA THR A 64 7.10 10.33 -4.56
C THR A 64 6.43 8.96 -4.56
N ASN A 65 6.16 8.45 -3.36
CA ASN A 65 5.11 7.48 -3.15
C ASN A 65 3.88 8.13 -3.79
N ALA A 66 3.52 7.69 -4.99
CA ALA A 66 2.25 8.03 -5.61
C ALA A 66 1.21 7.75 -4.54
N ALA A 67 0.64 8.82 -3.99
CA ALA A 67 -0.30 8.73 -2.90
C ALA A 67 -1.41 7.83 -3.39
N GLN A 68 -1.48 6.61 -2.83
CA GLN A 68 -2.65 5.77 -2.94
C GLN A 68 -3.77 6.59 -2.31
N SER A 69 -4.50 7.32 -3.14
CA SER A 69 -5.72 8.01 -2.75
C SER A 69 -6.78 6.93 -2.58
N SER A 70 -6.61 6.08 -1.58
CA SER A 70 -7.70 5.25 -1.09
C SER A 70 -8.76 6.22 -0.61
N LEU A 71 -9.91 6.24 -1.28
CA LEU A 71 -11.06 7.00 -0.81
C LEU A 71 -11.25 6.68 0.68
N PRO A 72 -11.49 7.69 1.53
CA PRO A 72 -11.73 7.46 2.95
C PRO A 72 -12.79 6.36 3.11
N ILE A 73 -12.45 5.29 3.83
CA ILE A 73 -13.29 4.09 3.98
C ILE A 73 -14.72 4.43 4.42
N LYS A 74 -14.88 5.52 5.18
CA LYS A 74 -16.17 6.09 5.58
C LYS A 74 -17.05 6.50 4.39
N ILE A 75 -16.45 7.09 3.35
CA ILE A 75 -17.14 7.52 2.13
C ILE A 75 -17.57 6.30 1.32
N VAL A 76 -16.72 5.28 1.21
CA VAL A 76 -17.06 4.02 0.53
C VAL A 76 -18.25 3.34 1.22
N ARG A 77 -18.22 3.22 2.56
CA ARG A 77 -19.34 2.68 3.34
C ARG A 77 -20.63 3.49 3.13
N PHE A 78 -20.55 4.81 3.10
CA PHE A 78 -21.71 5.67 2.85
C PHE A 78 -22.30 5.44 1.44
N LEU A 79 -21.45 5.36 0.41
CA LEU A 79 -21.88 5.12 -0.97
C LEU A 79 -22.56 3.76 -1.15
N ILE A 80 -22.04 2.71 -0.51
CA ILE A 80 -22.67 1.37 -0.55
C ILE A 80 -24.05 1.41 0.10
N ILE A 81 -24.17 1.98 1.30
CA ILE A 81 -25.46 2.09 2.00
C ILE A 81 -26.47 2.91 1.17
N LEU A 82 -26.01 4.04 0.60
CA LEU A 82 -26.84 4.88 -0.27
C LEU A 82 -27.34 4.11 -1.50
N SER A 83 -26.47 3.32 -2.13
CA SER A 83 -26.86 2.49 -3.29
C SER A 83 -27.94 1.47 -2.93
N LEU A 84 -27.85 0.86 -1.75
CA LEU A 84 -28.78 -0.16 -1.29
C LEU A 84 -30.16 0.43 -0.99
N VAL A 85 -30.18 1.63 -0.41
CA VAL A 85 -31.42 2.41 -0.18
C VAL A 85 -32.06 2.80 -1.51
N LEU A 86 -31.29 3.26 -2.50
CA LEU A 86 -31.82 3.61 -3.83
C LEU A 86 -32.45 2.41 -4.53
N ILE A 87 -31.83 1.22 -4.44
CA ILE A 87 -32.39 -0.03 -5.01
C ILE A 87 -33.72 -0.38 -4.32
N LEU A 88 -33.82 -0.22 -2.99
CA LEU A 88 -35.07 -0.46 -2.26
C LEU A 88 -36.17 0.52 -2.67
N ILE A 89 -35.84 1.80 -2.84
CA ILE A 89 -36.78 2.82 -3.30
C ILE A 89 -37.26 2.52 -4.73
N ASP A 90 -36.35 2.17 -5.64
CA ASP A 90 -36.67 1.76 -7.00
C ASP A 90 -37.59 0.54 -7.00
N MET A 91 -37.34 -0.45 -6.14
CA MET A 91 -38.20 -1.62 -5.99
C MET A 91 -39.63 -1.28 -5.54
N ILE A 92 -39.79 -0.30 -4.64
CA ILE A 92 -41.11 0.14 -4.14
C ILE A 92 -41.84 1.00 -5.20
N MET A 93 -41.11 1.86 -5.92
CA MET A 93 -41.68 2.77 -6.91
C MET A 93 -42.08 2.07 -8.20
N THR A 94 -41.32 1.09 -8.67
CA THR A 94 -41.64 0.35 -9.90
C THR A 94 -42.37 -0.94 -9.58
N GLN A 95 -43.70 -0.89 -9.59
CA GLN A 95 -44.59 -2.06 -9.49
C GLN A 95 -44.66 -2.89 -10.79
N SER A 96 -43.67 -2.79 -11.67
CA SER A 96 -43.63 -3.60 -12.90
C SER A 96 -43.21 -5.03 -12.55
N VAL A 97 -44.13 -5.99 -12.74
CA VAL A 97 -43.93 -7.44 -12.48
C VAL A 97 -43.12 -8.11 -13.62
N SER A 98 -42.11 -7.40 -14.11
CA SER A 98 -41.24 -7.85 -15.20
C SER A 98 -40.15 -8.76 -14.63
N LEU A 99 -40.15 -10.03 -15.05
CA LEU A 99 -39.19 -11.06 -14.62
C LEU A 99 -37.75 -10.63 -14.90
N THR A 100 -37.50 -10.03 -16.07
CA THR A 100 -36.18 -9.53 -16.47
C THR A 100 -35.71 -8.40 -15.54
N THR A 101 -36.60 -7.47 -15.20
CA THR A 101 -36.29 -6.34 -14.31
C THR A 101 -35.99 -6.83 -12.90
N GLN A 102 -36.74 -7.80 -12.39
CA GLN A 102 -36.48 -8.42 -11.09
C GLN A 102 -35.13 -9.13 -11.06
N LEU A 103 -34.75 -9.84 -12.13
CA LEU A 103 -33.48 -10.56 -12.20
C LEU A 103 -32.28 -9.59 -12.25
N THR A 104 -32.38 -8.50 -13.01
CA THR A 104 -31.34 -7.45 -13.02
C THR A 104 -31.17 -6.79 -11.65
N ARG A 105 -32.28 -6.52 -10.94
CA ARG A 105 -32.24 -5.93 -9.59
C ARG A 105 -31.60 -6.87 -8.57
N LEU A 106 -31.95 -8.16 -8.62
CA LEU A 106 -31.36 -9.18 -7.76
C LEU A 106 -29.84 -9.28 -7.98
N PHE A 107 -29.40 -9.22 -9.24
CA PHE A 107 -27.99 -9.23 -9.60
C PHE A 107 -27.23 -8.01 -9.05
N PHE A 108 -27.79 -6.80 -9.20
CA PHE A 108 -27.21 -5.59 -8.61
C PHE A 108 -27.12 -5.66 -7.08
N LEU A 109 -28.17 -6.17 -6.42
CA LEU A 109 -28.18 -6.33 -4.97
C LEU A 109 -27.12 -7.35 -4.53
N ALA A 110 -26.96 -8.47 -5.24
CA ALA A 110 -25.94 -9.46 -4.97
C ALA A 110 -24.51 -8.89 -5.11
N ILE A 111 -24.25 -8.09 -6.15
CA ILE A 111 -22.95 -7.41 -6.32
C ILE A 111 -22.71 -6.40 -5.19
N ALA A 112 -23.71 -5.57 -4.87
CA ALA A 112 -23.59 -4.59 -3.79
C ALA A 112 -23.33 -5.26 -2.43
N LEU A 113 -24.01 -6.38 -2.15
CA LEU A 113 -23.79 -7.18 -0.94
C LEU A 113 -22.40 -7.80 -0.92
N LEU A 114 -21.91 -8.29 -2.07
CA LEU A 114 -20.59 -8.91 -2.19
C LEU A 114 -19.48 -7.88 -2.00
N LEU A 115 -19.64 -6.66 -2.55
CA LEU A 115 -18.75 -5.53 -2.29
C LEU A 115 -18.79 -5.09 -0.83
N ALA A 116 -19.98 -5.07 -0.21
CA ALA A 116 -20.12 -4.78 1.22
C ALA A 116 -19.44 -5.85 2.11
N TYR A 117 -19.43 -7.11 1.65
CA TYR A 117 -18.83 -8.23 2.37
C TYR A 117 -17.31 -8.30 2.23
N GLN A 118 -16.75 -7.97 1.06
CA GLN A 118 -15.31 -8.05 0.80
C GLN A 118 -14.46 -7.23 1.79
N ASP A 119 -14.96 -6.08 2.26
CA ASP A 119 -14.22 -5.23 3.22
C ASP A 119 -14.48 -5.58 4.70
N GLY A 120 -15.37 -6.54 4.99
CA GLY A 120 -15.59 -7.06 6.35
C GLY A 120 -14.48 -8.01 6.84
N GLY A 121 -13.65 -8.50 5.93
CA GLY A 121 -12.54 -9.43 6.22
C GLY A 121 -11.20 -8.76 6.56
N TYR A 122 -11.07 -7.44 6.39
CA TYR A 122 -9.79 -6.72 6.49
C TYR A 122 -9.62 -5.98 7.82
N LEU A 123 -10.02 -6.61 8.94
CA LEU A 123 -9.75 -6.11 10.30
C LEU A 123 -9.00 -7.14 11.16
N ARG A 124 -8.32 -8.11 10.55
CA ARG A 124 -7.37 -8.97 11.26
C ARG A 124 -5.96 -8.64 10.79
N HIS A 125 -5.13 -8.22 11.75
CA HIS A 125 -3.75 -7.76 11.63
C HIS A 125 -3.57 -6.31 11.19
N GLN A 126 -3.67 -5.41 12.16
CA GLN A 126 -2.46 -4.77 12.65
C GLN A 126 -2.58 -4.56 14.16
N THR A 127 -1.69 -5.26 14.87
CA THR A 127 -1.20 -5.00 16.24
C THR A 127 -0.82 -3.55 16.43
#